data_AF-A0A5F7ZCF2-F1
#
_entry.id   AF-A0A5F7ZCF2-F1
#
_cell.length_a   1.000
_cell.length_b   1.000
_cell.length_c   1.000
_cell.angle_alpha   90.00
_cell.angle_beta   90.00
_cell.angle_gamma   90.00
#
_symmetry.space_group_name_H-M   'P 1'
#
loop_
_entity.id
_entity.type
_entity.pdbx_description
1 polymer ?
#
loop_
_entity_poly.entity_id
_entity_poly.type
_entity_poly.pdbx_seq_one_letter_code
_entity_poly.pdbx_strand_id
1 'polypeptide(L)'
;GEFLSVSGLGKGSVSYYVSQPDFLVHSRSSINISCRISYMLDQRRTQERRDPPEVTVFPKEPVELGQPNTLICHIDKFFPPVLNVTWLCNGEPVTEGVAESLFLPRTDYSFHKFHYLTFVPSAEDYYDCRVEHWGLDQPLLKHWVSQNDTSQVAGITGMNGSILGLI
;
A
#
# COMPACT_ATOMS: atom_id res chain seq x y z
N GLY A 1 -2.70 28.31 25.71
CA GLY A 1 -3.05 27.14 26.53
C GLY A 1 -2.53 27.33 27.94
N GLU A 2 -3.10 26.62 28.89
CA GLU A 2 -2.66 26.51 30.28
C GLU A 2 -1.98 25.14 30.49
N PHE A 3 -0.92 25.10 31.30
CA PHE A 3 -0.18 23.85 31.55
C PHE A 3 -0.87 23.06 32.65
N LEU A 4 -1.29 21.84 32.33
CA LEU A 4 -1.96 20.94 33.26
C LEU A 4 -1.14 19.68 33.46
N SER A 5 -1.18 19.17 34.69
CA SER A 5 -0.54 17.89 35.00
C SER A 5 -1.45 16.74 34.57
N VAL A 6 -0.94 15.86 33.71
CA VAL A 6 -1.67 14.65 33.26
C VAL A 6 -1.70 13.53 34.30
N SER A 7 -0.89 13.63 35.36
CA SER A 7 -0.85 12.67 36.48
C SER A 7 -0.46 13.35 37.81
N GLY A 8 -0.57 12.65 38.94
CA GLY A 8 -0.22 13.20 40.26
C GLY A 8 1.26 13.58 40.43
N LEU A 9 2.15 12.88 39.73
CA LEU A 9 3.61 13.09 39.80
C LEU A 9 4.08 14.37 39.10
N GLY A 10 3.31 14.91 38.16
CA GLY A 10 3.69 16.09 37.37
C GLY A 10 3.36 17.44 38.02
N LYS A 11 2.65 17.45 39.16
CA LYS A 11 2.14 18.69 39.77
C LYS A 11 3.24 19.68 40.17
N GLY A 12 4.33 19.20 40.77
CA GLY A 12 5.48 20.03 41.14
C GLY A 12 6.24 20.58 39.93
N SER A 13 6.33 19.79 38.86
CA SER A 13 6.94 20.22 37.60
C SER A 13 6.10 21.31 36.93
N VAL A 14 4.77 21.17 36.89
CA VAL A 14 3.86 22.18 36.32
C VAL A 14 3.98 23.51 37.06
N SER A 15 4.01 23.50 38.40
CA SER A 15 4.17 24.74 39.18
C SER A 15 5.48 25.47 38.88
N TYR A 16 6.57 24.73 38.66
CA TYR A 16 7.87 25.30 38.29
C TYR A 16 7.82 25.99 36.92
N TYR A 17 7.34 25.30 35.90
CA TYR A 17 7.26 25.83 34.53
C TYR A 17 6.30 27.02 34.40
N VAL A 18 5.18 27.00 35.12
CA VAL A 18 4.20 28.10 35.10
C VAL A 18 4.72 29.35 35.83
N SER A 19 5.64 29.19 36.78
CA SER A 19 6.28 30.31 37.47
C SER A 19 7.35 31.04 36.64
N GLN A 20 7.73 30.52 35.47
CA GLN A 20 8.76 31.10 34.60
C GLN A 20 8.14 31.91 33.43
N PRO A 21 8.27 33.25 33.42
CA PRO A 21 7.65 34.10 32.40
C PRO A 21 8.15 33.82 30.97
N ASP A 22 9.46 33.60 30.80
CA ASP A 22 10.08 33.35 29.50
C ASP A 22 9.60 32.03 28.87
N PHE A 23 9.43 31.00 29.70
CA PHE A 23 8.91 29.70 29.27
C PHE A 23 7.48 29.80 28.74
N LEU A 24 6.61 30.56 29.42
CA LEU A 24 5.23 30.79 29.00
C LEU A 24 5.15 31.55 27.68
N VAL A 25 5.98 32.58 27.49
CA VAL A 25 6.03 33.38 26.25
C VAL A 25 6.55 32.53 25.08
N HIS A 26 7.63 31.77 25.31
CA HIS A 26 8.18 30.85 24.31
C HIS A 26 7.17 29.76 23.94
N SER A 27 6.56 29.08 24.91
CA SER A 27 5.57 28.03 24.63
C SER A 27 4.37 28.53 23.81
N ARG A 28 3.85 29.73 24.14
CA ARG A 28 2.70 30.31 23.42
C ARG A 28 3.00 30.64 21.96
N SER A 29 4.23 31.02 21.65
CA SER A 29 4.68 31.35 20.28
C SER A 29 5.17 30.12 19.51
N SER A 30 5.78 29.15 20.20
CA SER A 30 6.38 27.96 19.60
C SER A 30 5.37 26.98 18.99
N ILE A 31 4.16 26.84 19.53
CA ILE A 31 3.18 25.91 18.92
C ILE A 31 2.81 26.36 17.51
N ASN A 32 2.50 27.65 17.33
CA ASN A 32 2.06 28.16 16.03
C ASN A 32 3.22 28.19 15.03
N ILE A 33 4.41 28.62 15.46
CA ILE A 33 5.60 28.66 14.60
C ILE A 33 6.09 27.25 14.26
N SER A 34 6.22 26.35 15.23
CA SER A 34 6.70 24.98 14.99
C SER A 34 5.70 24.17 14.18
N CYS A 35 4.39 24.24 14.46
CA CYS A 35 3.40 23.57 13.61
C CYS A 35 3.43 24.13 12.19
N ARG A 36 3.56 25.45 12.01
CA ARG A 36 3.65 26.07 10.69
C ARG A 36 4.93 25.67 9.95
N ILE A 37 6.09 25.67 10.61
CA ILE A 37 7.35 25.23 10.00
C ILE A 37 7.27 23.74 9.64
N SER A 38 6.82 22.88 10.55
CA SER A 38 6.63 21.45 10.28
C SER A 38 5.66 21.21 9.14
N TYR A 39 4.52 21.91 9.10
CA TYR A 39 3.57 21.85 8.01
C TYR A 39 4.19 22.28 6.67
N MET A 40 4.94 23.39 6.63
CA MET A 40 5.61 23.85 5.42
C MET A 40 6.70 22.89 4.91
N LEU A 41 7.43 22.24 5.83
CA LEU A 41 8.44 21.24 5.50
C LEU A 41 7.81 19.94 5.01
N ASP A 42 6.71 19.51 5.64
CA ASP A 42 5.96 18.32 5.25
C ASP A 42 5.24 18.52 3.91
N GLN A 43 4.67 19.70 3.68
CA GLN A 43 4.10 20.11 2.39
C GLN A 43 5.13 20.03 1.27
N ARG A 44 6.36 20.56 1.45
CA ARG A 44 7.40 20.43 0.41
C ARG A 44 7.75 18.97 0.12
N ARG A 45 7.87 18.12 1.15
CA ARG A 45 8.17 16.69 0.96
C ARG A 45 7.02 15.92 0.29
N THR A 46 5.79 16.24 0.66
CA THR A 46 4.58 15.57 0.16
C THR A 46 4.13 16.05 -1.20
N GLN A 47 4.45 17.30 -1.59
CA GLN A 47 4.00 17.88 -2.86
C GLN A 47 4.83 17.41 -4.08
N GLU A 48 6.08 16.99 -3.87
CA GLU A 48 6.99 16.53 -4.93
C GLU A 48 7.08 15.00 -5.05
N ARG A 49 6.82 14.26 -3.97
CA ARG A 49 6.91 12.79 -3.99
C ARG A 49 5.63 12.18 -4.56
N ARG A 50 5.75 11.54 -5.72
CA ARG A 50 4.68 10.75 -6.36
C ARG A 50 5.28 9.43 -6.79
N ASP A 51 5.18 8.46 -5.89
CA ASP A 51 5.72 7.13 -6.13
C ASP A 51 4.62 6.27 -6.74
N PRO A 52 4.78 5.79 -8.00
CA PRO A 52 3.80 4.92 -8.62
C PRO A 52 3.69 3.59 -7.87
N PRO A 53 2.50 2.99 -7.80
CA PRO A 53 2.31 1.69 -7.19
C PRO A 53 2.94 0.55 -7.99
N GLU A 54 3.45 -0.44 -7.28
CA GLU A 54 3.68 -1.80 -7.81
C GLU A 54 2.42 -2.64 -7.56
N VAL A 55 1.91 -3.34 -8.58
CA VAL A 55 0.66 -4.10 -8.47
C VAL A 55 0.86 -5.57 -8.78
N THR A 56 0.42 -6.43 -7.86
CA THR A 56 0.36 -7.88 -8.04
C THR A 56 -1.06 -8.38 -7.83
N VAL A 57 -1.47 -9.37 -8.64
CA VAL A 57 -2.77 -10.03 -8.53
C VAL A 57 -2.56 -11.51 -8.37
N PHE A 58 -3.21 -12.11 -7.37
CA PHE A 58 -3.12 -13.54 -7.08
C PHE A 58 -4.39 -14.03 -6.37
N PRO A 59 -4.76 -15.31 -6.54
CA PRO A 59 -5.88 -15.89 -5.82
C PRO A 59 -5.50 -16.19 -4.37
N LYS A 60 -6.48 -16.17 -3.47
CA LYS A 60 -6.29 -16.49 -2.05
C LYS A 60 -5.94 -17.96 -1.84
N GLU A 61 -6.62 -18.84 -2.58
CA GLU A 61 -6.46 -20.29 -2.54
C GLU A 61 -6.14 -20.82 -3.93
N PRO A 62 -5.56 -22.04 -4.08
CA PRO A 62 -5.41 -22.68 -5.38
C PRO A 62 -6.73 -22.67 -6.18
N VAL A 63 -6.64 -22.42 -7.48
CA VAL A 63 -7.82 -22.21 -8.32
C VAL A 63 -8.44 -23.55 -8.69
N GLU A 64 -9.69 -23.76 -8.30
CA GLU A 64 -10.53 -24.88 -8.74
C GLU A 64 -11.76 -24.31 -9.47
N LEU A 65 -11.95 -24.71 -10.74
CA LEU A 65 -13.06 -24.21 -11.54
C LEU A 65 -14.41 -24.56 -10.90
N GLY A 66 -15.32 -23.58 -10.88
CA GLY A 66 -16.65 -23.75 -10.29
C GLY A 66 -16.68 -23.70 -8.75
N GLN A 67 -15.55 -23.60 -8.06
CA GLN A 67 -15.50 -23.41 -6.61
C GLN A 67 -15.24 -21.94 -6.24
N PRO A 68 -15.97 -21.35 -5.29
CA PRO A 68 -15.75 -19.97 -4.87
C PRO A 68 -14.32 -19.71 -4.38
N ASN A 69 -13.73 -18.59 -4.80
CA ASN A 69 -12.41 -18.14 -4.38
C ASN A 69 -12.39 -16.60 -4.27
N THR A 70 -11.24 -16.02 -3.92
CA THR A 70 -11.04 -14.57 -3.81
C THR A 70 -9.78 -14.17 -4.56
N LEU A 71 -9.89 -13.24 -5.51
CA LEU A 71 -8.74 -12.56 -6.09
C LEU A 71 -8.30 -11.43 -5.18
N ILE A 72 -6.98 -11.30 -5.03
CA ILE A 72 -6.32 -10.30 -4.22
C ILE A 72 -5.45 -9.46 -5.15
N CYS A 73 -5.76 -8.17 -5.23
CA CYS A 73 -4.89 -7.17 -5.83
C CYS A 73 -4.13 -6.47 -4.71
N HIS A 74 -2.83 -6.73 -4.63
CA HIS A 74 -1.93 -6.06 -3.70
C HIS A 74 -1.27 -4.89 -4.42
N ILE A 75 -1.60 -3.68 -3.95
CA ILE A 75 -1.04 -2.43 -4.43
C ILE A 75 0.01 -2.00 -3.41
N ASP A 76 1.27 -1.91 -3.81
CA ASP A 76 2.41 -1.72 -2.93
C ASP A 76 3.26 -0.51 -3.30
N LYS A 77 4.03 0.00 -2.32
CA LYS A 77 5.05 1.05 -2.45
C LYS A 77 4.59 2.39 -3.05
N PHE A 78 3.33 2.77 -2.86
CA PHE A 78 2.80 4.00 -3.45
C PHE A 78 2.78 5.17 -2.47
N PHE A 79 2.87 6.39 -3.01
CA PHE A 79 2.69 7.64 -2.28
C PHE A 79 2.24 8.75 -3.25
N PRO A 80 1.27 9.62 -2.90
CA PRO A 80 0.52 9.71 -1.65
C PRO A 80 -0.51 8.58 -1.48
N PRO A 81 -1.12 8.41 -0.28
CA PRO A 81 -2.14 7.40 -0.01
C PRO A 81 -3.51 7.76 -0.61
N VAL A 82 -3.53 8.04 -1.91
CA VAL A 82 -4.72 8.41 -2.68
C VAL A 82 -4.67 7.69 -4.01
N LEU A 83 -5.60 6.76 -4.23
CA LEU A 83 -5.72 5.98 -5.48
C LEU A 83 -7.16 5.51 -5.67
N ASN A 84 -7.51 5.18 -6.91
CA ASN A 84 -8.75 4.48 -7.25
C ASN A 84 -8.42 3.07 -7.74
N VAL A 85 -9.15 2.08 -7.25
CA VAL A 85 -9.04 0.69 -7.73
C VAL A 85 -10.38 0.24 -8.28
N THR A 86 -10.36 -0.48 -9.40
CA THR A 86 -11.57 -1.07 -9.98
C THR A 86 -11.24 -2.47 -10.46
N TRP A 87 -12.10 -3.43 -10.13
CA TRP A 87 -12.05 -4.76 -10.73
C TRP A 87 -12.83 -4.77 -12.03
N LEU A 88 -12.24 -5.35 -13.07
CA LEU A 88 -12.91 -5.62 -14.34
C LEU A 88 -13.00 -7.14 -14.53
N CYS A 89 -14.13 -7.62 -15.02
CA CYS A 89 -14.31 -8.99 -15.53
C CYS A 89 -14.66 -8.88 -17.01
N ASN A 90 -13.84 -9.48 -17.88
CA ASN A 90 -14.01 -9.39 -19.33
C ASN A 90 -14.13 -7.94 -19.86
N GLY A 91 -13.41 -7.00 -19.23
CA GLY A 91 -13.43 -5.57 -19.56
C GLY A 91 -14.53 -4.75 -18.89
N GLU A 92 -15.53 -5.37 -18.26
CA GLU A 92 -16.64 -4.70 -17.60
C GLU A 92 -16.39 -4.52 -16.09
N PRO A 93 -16.73 -3.36 -15.49
CA PRO A 93 -16.50 -3.12 -14.08
C PRO A 93 -17.42 -3.98 -13.19
N VAL A 94 -16.83 -4.59 -12.15
CA VAL A 94 -17.54 -5.42 -11.17
C VAL A 94 -17.45 -4.78 -9.79
N THR A 95 -18.59 -4.66 -9.12
CA THR A 95 -18.69 -4.12 -7.75
C THR A 95 -19.19 -5.14 -6.73
N GLU A 96 -19.83 -6.22 -7.19
CA GLU A 96 -20.31 -7.29 -6.32
C GLU A 96 -19.12 -8.10 -5.79
N GLY A 97 -19.14 -8.43 -4.50
CA GLY A 97 -18.06 -9.21 -3.89
C GLY A 97 -16.74 -8.46 -3.71
N VAL A 98 -16.72 -7.16 -3.99
CA VAL A 98 -15.54 -6.32 -3.84
C VAL A 98 -15.39 -5.84 -2.39
N ALA A 99 -14.18 -5.93 -1.86
CA ALA A 99 -13.82 -5.37 -0.56
C ALA A 99 -12.42 -4.76 -0.62
N GLU A 100 -12.09 -3.91 0.36
CA GLU A 100 -10.78 -3.26 0.41
C GLU A 100 -10.25 -3.08 1.83
N SER A 101 -8.93 -3.04 1.97
CA SER A 101 -8.28 -2.68 3.23
C SER A 101 -8.19 -1.15 3.39
N LEU A 102 -7.86 -0.69 4.61
CA LEU A 102 -7.35 0.67 4.78
C LEU A 102 -5.99 0.84 4.09
N PHE A 103 -5.55 2.10 3.96
CA PHE A 103 -4.16 2.42 3.62
C PHE A 103 -3.24 2.00 4.76
N LEU A 104 -2.31 1.10 4.49
CA LEU A 104 -1.37 0.58 5.48
C LEU A 104 -0.01 1.25 5.28
N PRO A 105 0.57 1.86 6.33
CA PRO A 105 1.87 2.51 6.23
C PRO A 105 3.01 1.49 6.19
N ARG A 106 4.05 1.78 5.41
CA ARG A 106 5.31 1.04 5.37
C ARG A 106 6.43 1.79 6.09
N THR A 107 7.53 1.08 6.35
CA THR A 107 8.71 1.64 7.02
C THR A 107 9.48 2.65 6.18
N ASP A 108 9.28 2.65 4.86
CA ASP A 108 9.91 3.53 3.87
C ASP A 108 9.04 4.79 3.55
N TYR A 109 8.08 5.10 4.42
CA TYR A 109 7.12 6.19 4.26
C TYR A 109 6.23 6.09 3.00
N SER A 110 6.17 4.92 2.37
CA SER A 110 5.17 4.59 1.36
C SER A 110 3.98 3.87 1.98
N PHE A 111 2.98 3.53 1.17
CA PHE A 111 1.78 2.82 1.58
C PHE A 111 1.60 1.55 0.75
N HIS A 112 0.86 0.61 1.33
CA HIS A 112 0.29 -0.51 0.61
C HIS A 112 -1.19 -0.70 0.96
N LYS A 113 -1.93 -1.35 0.07
CA LYS A 113 -3.38 -1.58 0.20
C LYS A 113 -3.76 -2.87 -0.53
N PHE A 114 -4.77 -3.54 -0.04
CA PHE A 114 -5.33 -4.72 -0.66
C PHE A 114 -6.74 -4.44 -1.17
N HIS A 115 -7.03 -4.94 -2.37
CA HIS A 115 -8.35 -4.93 -2.98
C HIS A 115 -8.73 -6.38 -3.28
N TYR A 116 -9.94 -6.77 -2.90
CA TYR A 116 -10.42 -8.14 -2.92
C TYR A 116 -11.61 -8.26 -3.88
N LEU A 117 -11.73 -9.38 -4.57
CA LEU A 117 -12.91 -9.75 -5.36
C LEU A 117 -13.26 -11.20 -5.10
N THR A 118 -14.42 -11.46 -4.50
CA THR A 118 -14.96 -12.83 -4.43
C THR A 118 -15.53 -13.22 -5.79
N PHE A 119 -15.13 -14.36 -6.31
CA PHE A 119 -15.52 -14.82 -7.64
C PHE A 119 -15.62 -16.35 -7.68
N VAL A 120 -16.26 -16.87 -8.73
CA VAL A 120 -16.24 -18.29 -9.07
C VAL A 120 -15.41 -18.43 -10.34
N PRO A 121 -14.23 -19.06 -10.31
CA PRO A 121 -13.35 -19.16 -11.47
C PRO A 121 -14.01 -19.89 -12.64
N SER A 122 -13.90 -19.28 -13.82
CA SER A 122 -14.31 -19.82 -15.12
C SER A 122 -13.09 -19.82 -16.05
N ALA A 123 -12.95 -20.85 -16.88
CA ALA A 123 -11.84 -20.97 -17.84
C ALA A 123 -11.91 -19.93 -18.97
N GLU A 124 -13.08 -19.33 -19.18
CA GLU A 124 -13.33 -18.37 -20.26
C GLU A 124 -13.17 -16.91 -19.79
N ASP A 125 -13.22 -16.67 -18.48
CA ASP A 125 -13.21 -15.33 -17.91
C ASP A 125 -11.78 -14.87 -17.58
N TYR A 126 -11.55 -13.59 -17.76
CA TYR A 126 -10.35 -12.92 -17.27
C TYR A 126 -10.72 -11.73 -16.39
N TYR A 127 -9.79 -11.39 -15.49
CA TYR A 127 -9.98 -10.34 -14.51
C TYR A 127 -8.82 -9.35 -14.59
N ASP A 128 -9.13 -8.06 -14.50
CA ASP A 128 -8.13 -7.00 -14.42
C ASP A 128 -8.33 -6.19 -13.15
N CYS A 129 -7.25 -5.98 -12.40
CA CYS A 129 -7.19 -4.95 -11.37
C CYS A 129 -6.71 -3.64 -12.03
N ARG A 130 -7.62 -2.68 -12.20
CA ARG A 130 -7.31 -1.33 -12.68
C ARG A 130 -6.96 -0.41 -11.52
N VAL A 131 -5.77 0.18 -11.54
CA VAL A 131 -5.26 1.08 -10.51
C VAL A 131 -4.94 2.44 -11.11
N GLU A 132 -5.53 3.48 -10.54
CA GLU A 132 -5.31 4.88 -10.91
C GLU A 132 -4.63 5.60 -9.74
N HIS A 133 -3.48 6.22 -10.00
CA HIS A 133 -2.68 6.92 -9.00
C HIS A 133 -1.89 8.06 -9.65
N TRP A 134 -1.66 9.16 -8.93
CA TRP A 134 -1.00 10.36 -9.50
C TRP A 134 0.46 10.19 -9.88
N GLY A 135 1.11 9.12 -9.42
CA GLY A 135 2.45 8.72 -9.85
C GLY A 135 2.46 7.97 -11.19
N LEU A 136 1.29 7.62 -11.74
CA LEU A 136 1.15 6.95 -13.03
C LEU A 136 0.68 7.93 -14.10
N ASP A 137 1.29 7.88 -15.28
CA ASP A 137 0.84 8.65 -16.45
C ASP A 137 -0.50 8.14 -17.02
N GLN A 138 -0.77 6.84 -16.85
CA GLN A 138 -1.99 6.17 -17.29
C GLN A 138 -2.42 5.12 -16.26
N PRO A 139 -3.71 4.73 -16.22
CA PRO A 139 -4.17 3.66 -15.35
C PRO A 139 -3.38 2.36 -15.57
N LEU A 140 -2.92 1.75 -14.48
CA LEU A 140 -2.22 0.47 -14.53
C LEU A 140 -3.26 -0.66 -14.50
N LEU A 141 -3.23 -1.54 -15.51
CA LEU A 141 -4.07 -2.74 -15.56
C LEU A 141 -3.21 -3.97 -15.23
N LYS A 142 -3.56 -4.68 -14.16
CA LYS A 142 -2.94 -5.95 -13.82
C LYS A 142 -3.88 -7.10 -14.15
N HIS A 143 -3.54 -7.79 -15.23
CA HIS A 143 -4.29 -8.91 -15.77
C HIS A 143 -4.09 -10.21 -15.00
N TRP A 144 -5.17 -10.97 -14.85
CA TRP A 144 -5.20 -12.30 -14.24
C TRP A 144 -6.18 -13.22 -14.98
N VAL A 145 -5.76 -14.48 -15.15
CA VAL A 145 -6.56 -15.55 -15.74
C VAL A 145 -6.43 -16.79 -14.88
N SER A 146 -7.48 -17.61 -14.82
CA SER A 146 -7.37 -18.94 -14.20
C SER A 146 -6.46 -19.81 -15.06
N GLN A 147 -5.22 -20.00 -14.63
CA GLN A 147 -4.31 -20.93 -15.29
C GLN A 147 -4.79 -22.36 -15.01
N ASN A 148 -5.44 -22.98 -16.00
CA ASN A 148 -5.60 -24.43 -16.05
C ASN A 148 -4.39 -25.13 -16.70
N ASP A 149 -3.32 -24.39 -17.02
CA ASP A 149 -2.17 -24.93 -17.76
C ASP A 149 -1.00 -25.29 -16.85
N THR A 150 -0.77 -26.60 -16.74
CA THR A 150 0.43 -27.27 -16.24
C THR A 150 1.68 -26.93 -17.08
N SER A 151 2.08 -25.66 -17.10
CA SER A 151 3.24 -25.19 -17.87
C SER A 151 4.14 -24.24 -17.07
N GLN A 152 4.48 -24.63 -15.83
CA GLN A 152 5.63 -24.08 -15.09
C GLN A 152 6.60 -25.18 -14.61
N VAL A 153 6.45 -26.43 -15.08
CA VAL A 153 7.43 -27.50 -14.84
C VAL A 153 8.05 -27.93 -16.16
N ALA A 154 8.87 -27.05 -16.74
CA ALA A 154 9.84 -27.44 -17.76
C ALA A 154 11.06 -26.53 -17.64
N GLY A 155 12.01 -26.92 -16.79
CA GLY A 155 13.31 -26.25 -16.83
C GLY A 155 14.28 -26.47 -15.70
N ILE A 156 14.34 -27.62 -15.01
CA ILE A 156 15.63 -28.12 -14.47
C ILE A 156 15.61 -29.66 -14.37
N THR A 157 15.53 -30.39 -15.48
CA THR A 157 16.07 -31.77 -15.52
C THR A 157 17.56 -31.67 -15.82
N GLY A 158 18.37 -32.00 -14.82
CA GLY A 158 19.82 -31.95 -14.92
C GLY A 158 20.39 -32.93 -15.95
N MET A 159 21.53 -32.55 -16.52
CA MET A 159 22.55 -33.48 -16.95
C MET A 159 23.92 -32.98 -16.49
N ASN A 160 24.42 -33.63 -15.44
CA ASN A 160 25.85 -33.85 -15.27
C ASN A 160 26.35 -34.66 -16.49
N GLY A 161 27.45 -34.26 -17.11
CA GLY A 161 28.04 -35.08 -18.17
C GLY A 161 29.22 -34.43 -18.87
N SER A 162 30.41 -34.81 -18.43
CA SER A 162 31.73 -34.50 -18.99
C SER A 162 31.83 -34.68 -20.51
N ILE A 163 32.59 -33.82 -21.17
CA ILE A 163 33.25 -34.14 -22.44
C ILE A 163 34.77 -34.11 -22.21
N LEU A 164 35.35 -35.31 -22.25
CA LEU A 164 36.77 -35.57 -22.41
C LEU A 164 37.18 -35.31 -23.88
N GLY A 165 38.19 -34.45 -24.08
CA GLY A 165 39.34 -34.67 -24.97
C GLY A 165 39.20 -34.68 -26.51
N LEU A 166 40.36 -34.40 -27.13
CA LEU A 166 40.79 -34.43 -28.55
C LEU A 166 40.44 -33.17 -29.36
N ILE A 167 41.38 -32.42 -29.97
CA ILE A 167 42.76 -32.65 -30.45
C ILE A 167 43.61 -31.41 -30.14
#